data_AF-A0A2H1X416-F1
#
_entry.id   AF-A0A2H1X416-F1
#
_cell.length_a   1.000
_cell.length_b   1.000
_cell.length_c   1.000
_cell.angle_alpha   90.00
_cell.angle_beta   90.00
_cell.angle_gamma   90.00
#
_symmetry.space_group_name_H-M   'P 1'
#
loop_
_entity.id
_entity.type
_entity.pdbx_description
1 polymer ?
#
loop_
_entity_poly.entity_id
_entity_poly.type
_entity_poly.pdbx_seq_one_letter_code
_entity_poly.pdbx_strand_id
1 'polypeptide(L)'
;MQFLKSKVKGEAEKLIQHLSISTENYETAWEILNHRYNNKKLIFSSHINALLSVPNTQNLSATSVKRLHDTTKECLNAIKNLGIDTSSWDPLIVHLLAQKLDPITHNDYSESLDDPRELQKIQDFLNFLEG
;
A
#
# COMPACT_ATOMS: atom_id res chain seq x y z
N MET A 1 23.55 14.68 10.31
CA MET A 1 22.39 15.43 10.84
C MET A 1 21.88 16.59 9.97
N GLN A 2 22.75 17.44 9.41
CA GLN A 2 22.29 18.56 8.56
C GLN A 2 21.36 18.12 7.41
N PHE A 3 21.69 16.99 6.76
CA PHE A 3 20.84 16.38 5.74
C PHE A 3 19.48 15.90 6.29
N LEU A 4 19.43 15.26 7.47
CA LEU A 4 18.16 14.83 8.08
C LEU A 4 17.25 16.01 8.37
N LYS A 5 17.79 17.07 8.98
CA LYS A 5 17.04 18.31 9.27
C LYS A 5 16.52 18.99 8.00
N SER A 6 17.24 18.92 6.87
CA SER A 6 16.74 19.49 5.60
C SER A 6 15.69 18.63 4.90
N LYS A 7 15.51 17.38 5.32
CA LYS A 7 14.53 16.44 4.74
C LYS A 7 13.24 16.31 5.56
N VAL A 8 13.19 16.81 6.79
CA VAL A 8 11.97 16.89 7.60
C VAL A 8 11.36 18.28 7.56
N LYS A 9 10.04 18.38 7.64
CA LYS A 9 9.30 19.65 7.68
C LYS A 9 8.13 19.56 8.66
N GLY A 10 7.64 20.70 9.12
CA GLY A 10 6.41 20.77 9.92
C GLY A 10 6.57 20.12 11.30
N GLU A 11 5.70 19.17 11.66
CA GLU A 11 5.74 18.51 12.98
C GLU A 11 7.04 17.72 13.20
N ALA A 12 7.49 16.98 12.19
CA ALA A 12 8.73 16.20 12.26
C ALA A 12 9.97 17.09 12.51
N GLU A 13 10.01 18.26 11.87
CA GLU A 13 11.06 19.25 12.09
C GLU A 13 11.01 19.81 13.52
N LYS A 14 9.82 20.20 14.00
CA LYS A 14 9.61 20.71 15.36
C LYS A 14 10.06 19.71 16.44
N LEU A 15 9.90 18.40 16.20
CA LEU A 15 10.32 17.35 17.14
C LEU A 15 11.83 17.35 17.38
N ILE A 16 12.64 17.60 16.35
CA ILE A 16 14.11 17.51 16.44
C ILE A 16 14.80 18.88 16.37
N GLN A 17 14.04 19.97 16.29
CA GLN A 17 14.59 21.32 16.08
C GLN A 17 15.58 21.72 17.19
N HIS A 18 15.32 21.30 18.42
CA HIS A 18 16.10 21.63 19.62
C HIS A 18 17.47 20.96 19.68
N LEU A 19 17.70 19.93 18.85
CA LEU A 19 18.98 19.21 18.80
C LEU A 19 19.99 19.98 17.92
N SER A 20 21.19 20.25 18.42
CA SER A 20 22.26 20.89 17.64
C SER A 20 22.82 19.93 16.58
N ILE A 21 23.39 20.46 15.49
CA ILE A 21 23.97 19.63 14.42
C ILE A 21 25.24 18.94 14.95
N SER A 22 25.13 17.64 15.23
CA SER A 22 26.27 16.77 15.56
C SER A 22 26.03 15.34 15.06
N THR A 23 27.04 14.48 15.17
CA THR A 23 26.91 13.05 14.82
C THR A 23 26.12 12.31 15.90
N GLU A 24 26.36 12.62 17.17
CA GLU A 24 25.67 12.02 18.32
C GLU A 24 24.18 12.34 18.29
N ASN A 25 23.83 13.60 17.98
CA ASN A 25 22.45 14.04 17.90
C ASN A 25 21.71 13.52 16.65
N TYR A 26 22.42 12.97 15.66
CA TYR A 26 21.77 12.31 14.53
C TYR A 26 20.98 11.08 14.99
N GLU A 27 21.61 10.24 15.82
CA GLU A 27 20.98 9.01 16.30
C GLU A 27 19.76 9.34 17.17
N THR A 28 19.90 10.27 18.12
CA THR A 28 18.79 10.75 18.94
C THR A 28 17.65 11.32 18.10
N ALA A 29 17.96 12.13 17.08
CA ALA A 29 16.95 12.67 16.17
C ALA A 29 16.24 11.55 15.39
N TRP A 30 16.99 10.55 14.92
CA TRP A 30 16.46 9.40 14.20
C TRP A 30 15.56 8.54 15.10
N GLU A 31 15.96 8.29 16.34
CA GLU A 31 15.16 7.58 17.34
C GLU A 31 13.86 8.32 17.66
N ILE A 32 13.89 9.63 17.88
CA ILE A 32 12.69 10.44 18.13
C ILE A 32 11.71 10.34 16.95
N LEU A 33 12.22 10.47 15.72
CA LEU A 33 11.41 10.37 14.51
C LEU A 33 10.83 8.96 14.35
N ASN A 34 11.63 7.92 14.58
CA ASN A 34 11.16 6.54 14.51
C ASN A 34 10.12 6.24 15.59
N HIS A 35 10.35 6.67 16.83
CA HIS A 35 9.38 6.46 17.91
C HIS A 35 8.03 7.10 17.58
N ARG A 36 8.03 8.30 16.97
CA ARG A 36 6.80 9.00 16.59
C ARG A 36 6.12 8.38 15.36
N TYR A 37 6.88 8.09 14.30
CA TYR A 37 6.33 7.81 12.96
C TYR A 37 6.46 6.36 12.54
N ASN A 38 7.38 5.57 13.10
CA ASN A 38 7.58 4.16 12.75
C ASN A 38 6.66 3.22 13.56
N ASN A 39 5.39 3.60 13.70
CA ASN A 39 4.38 2.73 14.32
C ASN A 39 3.89 1.71 13.28
N LYS A 40 4.56 0.55 13.21
CA LYS A 40 4.26 -0.52 12.25
C LYS A 40 2.78 -0.89 12.20
N LYS A 41 2.09 -0.92 13.35
CA LYS A 41 0.65 -1.23 13.43
C LYS A 41 -0.18 -0.17 12.70
N LEU A 42 0.08 1.11 12.95
CA LEU A 42 -0.65 2.19 12.28
C LEU A 42 -0.35 2.25 10.78
N ILE A 43 0.92 2.07 10.40
CA ILE A 43 1.31 2.06 8.99
C ILE A 43 0.62 0.90 8.27
N PHE A 44 0.69 -0.30 8.83
CA PHE A 44 -0.01 -1.48 8.32
C PHE A 44 -1.52 -1.23 8.17
N SER A 45 -2.18 -0.75 9.23
CA SER A 45 -3.61 -0.45 9.20
C SER A 45 -3.96 0.61 8.16
N SER A 46 -3.12 1.63 7.95
CA SER A 46 -3.37 2.65 6.92
C SER A 46 -3.35 2.06 5.50
N HIS A 47 -2.43 1.15 5.19
CA HIS A 47 -2.38 0.49 3.88
C HIS A 47 -3.55 -0.47 3.68
N ILE A 48 -3.91 -1.27 4.69
CA ILE A 48 -5.09 -2.13 4.61
C ILE A 48 -6.37 -1.29 4.44
N ASN A 49 -6.50 -0.21 5.20
CA ASN A 49 -7.67 0.67 5.07
C ASN A 49 -7.73 1.32 3.69
N ALA A 50 -6.60 1.79 3.14
CA ALA A 50 -6.54 2.35 1.80
C ALA A 50 -6.97 1.33 0.74
N LEU A 51 -6.47 0.09 0.84
CA LEU A 51 -6.84 -1.02 -0.03
C LEU A 51 -8.35 -1.33 0.03
N LEU A 52 -8.92 -1.44 1.23
CA LEU A 52 -10.33 -1.80 1.42
C LEU A 52 -11.30 -0.64 1.09
N SER A 53 -10.82 0.61 1.20
CA SER A 53 -11.60 1.81 0.94
C SER A 53 -11.65 2.19 -0.54
N VAL A 54 -10.99 1.44 -1.44
CA VAL A 54 -11.20 1.64 -2.88
C VAL A 54 -12.70 1.45 -3.17
N PRO A 55 -13.37 2.47 -3.73
CA PRO A 55 -14.81 2.42 -3.95
C PRO A 55 -15.15 1.34 -4.97
N ASN A 56 -16.37 0.78 -4.85
CA ASN A 56 -16.88 -0.13 -5.86
C ASN A 56 -17.00 0.63 -7.18
N THR A 57 -16.53 -0.02 -8.23
CA THR A 57 -16.43 0.59 -9.54
C THR A 57 -17.79 0.50 -10.23
N GLN A 58 -18.78 1.30 -9.81
CA GLN A 58 -20.14 1.24 -10.38
C GLN A 58 -20.20 1.65 -11.86
N ASN A 59 -19.17 2.35 -12.34
CA ASN A 59 -18.93 2.62 -13.75
C ASN A 59 -17.42 2.53 -13.96
N LEU A 60 -16.96 1.49 -14.67
CA LEU A 60 -15.55 1.28 -14.98
C LEU A 60 -15.02 2.38 -15.91
N SER A 61 -14.63 3.51 -15.33
CA SER A 61 -13.74 4.44 -16.02
C SER A 61 -12.32 3.89 -15.95
N ALA A 62 -11.52 4.06 -17.00
CA ALA A 62 -10.10 3.70 -16.99
C ALA A 62 -9.35 4.29 -15.78
N THR A 63 -9.78 5.45 -15.29
CA THR A 63 -9.24 6.09 -14.07
C THR A 63 -9.54 5.31 -12.79
N SER A 64 -10.70 4.68 -12.68
CA SER A 64 -11.08 3.89 -11.49
C SER A 64 -10.32 2.56 -11.41
N VAL A 65 -10.18 1.86 -12.54
CA VAL A 65 -9.39 0.63 -12.67
C VAL A 65 -7.93 0.90 -12.34
N LYS A 66 -7.35 1.93 -12.96
CA LYS A 66 -5.97 2.33 -12.69
C LYS A 66 -5.76 2.64 -11.21
N ARG A 67 -6.72 3.33 -10.57
CA ARG A 67 -6.64 3.62 -9.14
C ARG A 67 -6.68 2.33 -8.29
N LEU A 68 -7.55 1.37 -8.61
CA LEU A 68 -7.62 0.07 -7.93
C LEU A 68 -6.29 -0.68 -8.04
N HIS A 69 -5.74 -0.74 -9.26
CA HIS A 69 -4.45 -1.36 -9.56
C HIS A 69 -3.31 -0.68 -8.77
N ASP A 70 -3.15 0.62 -8.93
CA ASP A 70 -2.03 1.38 -8.34
C ASP A 70 -2.10 1.35 -6.81
N THR A 71 -3.30 1.53 -6.22
CA THR A 71 -3.49 1.46 -4.76
C THR A 71 -3.14 0.08 -4.23
N THR A 72 -3.53 -0.99 -4.93
CA THR A 72 -3.22 -2.37 -4.53
C THR A 72 -1.72 -2.62 -4.52
N LYS A 73 -1.05 -2.26 -5.62
CA LYS A 73 0.39 -2.44 -5.78
C LYS A 73 1.19 -1.64 -4.74
N GLU A 74 0.80 -0.39 -4.50
CA GLU A 74 1.43 0.47 -3.49
C GLU A 74 1.27 -0.11 -2.07
N CYS A 75 0.06 -0.51 -1.70
CA CYS A 75 -0.23 -1.05 -0.36
C CYS A 75 0.51 -2.35 -0.10
N LEU A 76 0.51 -3.31 -1.03
CA LEU A 76 1.21 -4.58 -0.86
C LEU A 76 2.73 -4.39 -0.77
N ASN A 77 3.31 -3.51 -1.59
CA ASN A 77 4.73 -3.19 -1.52
C ASN A 77 5.10 -2.53 -0.19
N ALA A 78 4.28 -1.61 0.31
CA ALA A 78 4.51 -0.96 1.59
C ALA A 78 4.42 -1.94 2.77
N ILE A 79 3.44 -2.86 2.75
CA ILE A 79 3.29 -3.92 3.75
C ILE A 79 4.50 -4.87 3.72
N LYS A 80 4.98 -5.26 2.53
CA LYS A 80 6.20 -6.06 2.37
C LYS A 80 7.43 -5.34 2.93
N ASN A 81 7.56 -4.03 2.69
CA ASN A 81 8.64 -3.21 3.22
C ASN A 81 8.62 -3.07 4.76
N LEU A 82 7.46 -3.26 5.41
CA LEU A 82 7.37 -3.34 6.88
C LEU A 82 7.94 -4.67 7.44
N GLY A 83 8.25 -5.63 6.56
CA GLY A 83 8.73 -6.97 6.90
C GLY A 83 7.60 -7.97 7.14
N ILE A 84 6.39 -7.71 6.65
CA ILE A 84 5.26 -8.64 6.76
C ILE A 84 5.30 -9.61 5.58
N ASP A 85 5.20 -10.91 5.88
CA ASP A 85 5.05 -11.93 4.85
C ASP A 85 3.63 -11.93 4.29
N THR A 86 3.52 -11.67 2.98
CA THR A 86 2.26 -11.64 2.24
C THR A 86 2.18 -12.76 1.19
N SER A 87 3.09 -13.74 1.22
CA SER A 87 3.23 -14.75 0.16
C SER A 87 1.98 -15.61 -0.05
N SER A 88 1.12 -15.72 0.96
CA SER A 88 -0.12 -16.49 0.92
C SER A 88 -1.38 -15.61 0.82
N TRP A 89 -1.23 -14.30 0.60
CA TRP A 89 -2.36 -13.37 0.66
C TRP A 89 -3.11 -13.27 -0.66
N ASP A 90 -2.47 -13.64 -1.77
CA ASP A 90 -3.00 -13.48 -3.12
C ASP A 90 -4.46 -13.88 -3.27
N PRO A 91 -4.93 -15.07 -2.85
CA PRO A 91 -6.31 -15.47 -3.07
C PRO A 91 -7.31 -14.61 -2.28
N LEU A 92 -6.93 -14.21 -1.05
CA LEU A 92 -7.74 -13.34 -0.21
C LEU A 92 -7.85 -11.94 -0.82
N ILE A 93 -6.72 -11.39 -1.27
CA ILE A 93 -6.66 -10.06 -1.85
C ILE A 93 -7.43 -10.02 -3.18
N VAL A 94 -7.21 -10.99 -4.06
CA VAL A 94 -7.95 -11.11 -5.32
C VAL A 94 -9.45 -11.21 -5.06
N HIS A 95 -9.90 -12.03 -4.11
CA HIS A 95 -11.31 -12.12 -3.77
C HIS A 95 -11.91 -10.78 -3.32
N LEU A 96 -11.21 -10.04 -2.46
CA LEU A 96 -11.65 -8.73 -1.98
C LEU A 96 -11.69 -7.67 -3.10
N LEU A 97 -10.72 -7.69 -4.00
CA LEU A 97 -10.64 -6.73 -5.11
C LEU A 97 -11.63 -7.06 -6.23
N ALA A 98 -11.87 -8.34 -6.52
CA ALA A 98 -12.87 -8.76 -7.49
C ALA A 98 -14.27 -8.25 -7.09
N GLN A 99 -14.60 -8.24 -5.80
CA GLN A 99 -15.85 -7.64 -5.28
C GLN A 99 -15.98 -6.13 -5.54
N LYS A 100 -14.91 -5.45 -5.93
CA LYS A 100 -14.91 -4.01 -6.29
C LYS A 100 -15.18 -3.76 -7.77
N LEU A 101 -15.18 -4.79 -8.61
CA LEU A 101 -15.49 -4.69 -10.04
C LEU A 101 -17.00 -4.56 -10.25
N ASP A 102 -17.40 -3.94 -11.37
CA ASP A 102 -18.80 -4.03 -11.79
C ASP A 102 -19.12 -5.45 -12.29
N PRO A 103 -20.41 -5.82 -12.43
CA PRO A 103 -20.79 -7.16 -12.85
C PRO A 103 -20.22 -7.58 -14.21
N ILE A 104 -20.01 -6.62 -15.13
CA ILE A 104 -19.52 -6.91 -16.49
C ILE A 104 -18.05 -7.30 -16.41
N THR A 105 -17.22 -6.45 -15.82
CA THR A 105 -15.78 -6.71 -15.68
C THR A 105 -15.48 -7.86 -14.74
N HIS A 106 -16.31 -8.10 -13.72
CA HIS A 106 -16.18 -9.31 -12.92
C HIS A 106 -16.41 -10.57 -13.77
N ASN A 107 -17.36 -10.55 -14.69
CA ASN A 107 -17.59 -11.65 -15.62
C ASN A 107 -16.42 -11.81 -16.60
N ASP A 108 -15.96 -10.72 -17.20
CA ASP A 108 -14.80 -10.70 -18.11
C ASP A 108 -13.55 -11.26 -17.42
N TYR A 109 -13.32 -10.86 -16.16
CA TYR A 109 -12.23 -11.42 -15.35
C TYR A 109 -12.38 -12.92 -15.17
N SER A 110 -13.59 -13.39 -14.83
CA SER A 110 -13.85 -14.81 -14.60
C SER A 110 -13.65 -15.66 -15.87
N GLU A 111 -13.98 -15.10 -17.04
CA GLU A 111 -13.76 -15.74 -18.35
C GLU A 111 -12.29 -15.70 -18.78
N SER A 112 -11.51 -14.72 -18.31
CA SER A 112 -10.08 -14.60 -18.61
C SER A 112 -9.19 -15.61 -17.87
N LEU A 113 -9.73 -16.35 -16.89
CA LEU A 113 -8.97 -17.27 -16.07
C LEU A 113 -8.58 -18.54 -16.84
N ASP A 114 -7.28 -18.85 -16.88
CA ASP A 114 -6.76 -20.09 -17.49
C ASP A 114 -7.27 -21.35 -16.80
N ASP A 115 -7.30 -21.36 -15.46
CA ASP A 115 -7.90 -22.42 -14.64
C ASP A 115 -8.83 -21.82 -13.57
N PRO A 116 -10.16 -21.83 -13.81
CA PRO A 116 -11.14 -21.29 -12.87
C PRO A 116 -11.21 -22.04 -11.52
N ARG A 117 -10.60 -23.22 -11.40
CA ARG A 117 -10.63 -24.05 -10.18
C ARG A 117 -9.43 -23.81 -9.28
N GLU A 118 -8.40 -23.13 -9.77
CA GLU A 118 -7.19 -22.87 -9.02
C GLU A 118 -7.25 -21.55 -8.24
N LEU A 119 -6.38 -21.44 -7.22
CA LEU A 119 -6.25 -20.21 -6.44
C LEU A 119 -5.54 -19.13 -7.24
N GLN A 120 -6.14 -17.94 -7.24
CA GLN A 120 -5.69 -16.84 -8.07
C GLN A 120 -4.46 -16.15 -7.49
N LYS A 121 -3.52 -15.81 -8.37
CA LYS A 121 -2.35 -14.99 -8.03
C LYS A 121 -2.68 -13.52 -8.22
N ILE A 122 -2.13 -12.68 -7.35
CA ILE A 122 -2.40 -11.24 -7.42
C ILE A 122 -1.86 -10.63 -8.72
N GLN A 123 -0.74 -11.16 -9.24
CA GLN A 123 -0.12 -10.64 -10.45
C GLN A 123 -1.02 -10.83 -11.67
N ASP A 124 -1.72 -11.96 -11.77
CA ASP A 124 -2.60 -12.26 -12.91
C ASP A 124 -3.82 -11.34 -12.90
N PHE A 125 -4.39 -11.11 -11.70
CA PHE A 125 -5.47 -10.12 -11.51
C PHE A 125 -5.01 -8.69 -11.87
N LEU A 126 -3.82 -8.28 -11.42
CA LEU A 126 -3.30 -6.94 -11.74
C LEU A 126 -3.05 -6.78 -13.25
N ASN A 127 -2.54 -7.81 -13.92
CA ASN A 127 -2.35 -7.81 -15.38
C ASN A 127 -3.69 -7.68 -16.12
N PHE A 128 -4.74 -8.35 -15.65
CA PHE A 128 -6.09 -8.18 -16.20
C PHE A 128 -6.58 -6.73 -16.11
N LEU A 129 -6.30 -6.04 -14.99
CA LEU A 129 -6.67 -4.62 -14.83
C LEU A 129 -5.84 -3.65 -15.68
N GLU A 130 -4.67 -4.06 -16.20
CA GLU A 130 -3.85 -3.25 -17.12
C GLU A 130 -4.28 -3.42 -18.60
N GLY A 131 -5.15 -4.40 -18.88
CA GLY A 131 -5.63 -4.81 -20.21
C GLY A 131 -6.51 -3.81 -20.94
#